data_AF-A0A945S0P2-F1
#
_entry.id   AF-A0A945S0P2-F1
#
_cell.length_a   1.000
_cell.length_b   1.000
_cell.length_c   1.000
_cell.angle_alpha   90.00
_cell.angle_beta   90.00
_cell.angle_gamma   90.00
#
_symmetry.space_group_name_H-M   'P 1'
#
loop_
_entity.id
_entity.type
_entity.pdbx_description
1 polymer ?
#
loop_
_entity_poly.entity_id
_entity_poly.type
_entity_poly.pdbx_seq_one_letter_code
_entity_poly.pdbx_strand_id
1 'polypeptide(L)'
;MPEDVEQRLLAERQRTEPDFVVYTPGSLDGSTGDTGNEHFLVFDGPEGSLMAVWTQSTAEGKGDHRIVFSRSEDDGVSWNEPLQVAGTSSSGEGRQASWGFPMVSTSGRIYVLWNQFQGLIDLHHQFTGTMDGRYSDDGGRTWSEPQTVPMPHNPYDHPDENMPGNWIVWQKPERFSGGTYLVGYTRWFSPAVRRPVVADQRGKSDWWSTDCAVEFMRFDNLDDDPDPEQLAVSYFA
;
A
#
# COMPACT_ATOMS: atom_id res chain seq x y z
N MET A 1 13.91 2.13 -31.08
CA MET A 1 12.75 1.76 -31.92
C MET A 1 11.77 1.02 -31.01
N PRO A 2 10.47 1.35 -31.02
CA PRO A 2 9.46 0.75 -30.13
C PRO A 2 9.44 -0.80 -30.15
N GLU A 3 9.73 -1.42 -31.28
CA GLU A 3 9.83 -2.89 -31.43
C GLU A 3 10.88 -3.55 -30.52
N ASP A 4 11.94 -2.83 -30.10
CA ASP A 4 12.99 -3.36 -29.21
C ASP A 4 12.52 -3.42 -27.74
N VAL A 5 11.66 -2.50 -27.31
CA VAL A 5 11.17 -2.46 -25.93
C VAL A 5 10.14 -3.56 -25.69
N GLU A 6 9.20 -3.74 -26.61
CA GLU A 6 8.18 -4.78 -26.53
C GLU A 6 8.81 -6.19 -26.52
N GLN A 7 9.77 -6.44 -27.40
CA GLN A 7 10.50 -7.71 -27.42
C GLN A 7 11.29 -7.97 -26.13
N ARG A 8 11.93 -6.94 -25.56
CA ARG A 8 12.65 -7.07 -24.29
C ARG A 8 11.70 -7.31 -23.12
N LEU A 9 10.55 -6.62 -23.06
CA LEU A 9 9.52 -6.87 -22.05
C LEU A 9 8.97 -8.30 -22.15
N LEU A 10 8.69 -8.78 -23.37
CA LEU A 10 8.26 -10.17 -23.58
C LEU A 10 9.32 -11.18 -23.13
N ALA A 11 10.60 -10.92 -23.43
CA ALA A 11 11.69 -11.77 -23.00
C ALA A 11 11.86 -11.77 -21.46
N GLU A 12 11.82 -10.59 -20.83
CA GLU A 12 11.92 -10.47 -19.36
C GLU A 12 10.73 -11.11 -18.65
N ARG A 13 9.51 -10.91 -19.17
CA ARG A 13 8.28 -11.54 -18.67
C ARG A 13 8.38 -13.06 -18.67
N GLN A 14 8.98 -13.65 -19.69
CA GLN A 14 9.12 -15.11 -19.83
C GLN A 14 10.43 -15.66 -19.23
N ARG A 15 11.30 -14.81 -18.67
CA ARG A 15 12.64 -15.20 -18.19
C ARG A 15 12.63 -16.32 -17.14
N THR A 16 11.55 -16.42 -16.37
CA THR A 16 11.39 -17.43 -15.31
C THR A 16 10.34 -18.50 -15.63
N GLU A 17 9.80 -18.51 -16.86
CA GLU A 17 8.68 -19.37 -17.27
C GLU A 17 7.52 -19.34 -16.26
N PRO A 18 6.97 -18.16 -15.91
CA PRO A 18 5.98 -18.06 -14.86
C PRO A 18 4.65 -18.70 -15.28
N ASP A 19 4.01 -19.43 -14.36
CA ASP A 19 2.67 -20.00 -14.56
C ASP A 19 1.61 -18.92 -14.72
N PHE A 20 1.78 -17.79 -14.02
CA PHE A 20 0.85 -16.66 -14.00
C PHE A 20 1.58 -15.34 -14.21
N VAL A 21 0.96 -14.44 -14.97
CA VAL A 21 1.43 -13.06 -15.13
C VAL A 21 0.29 -12.13 -14.81
N VAL A 22 0.40 -11.41 -13.69
CA VAL A 22 -0.64 -10.48 -13.25
C VAL A 22 -0.55 -9.14 -13.99
N TYR A 23 0.67 -8.63 -14.17
CA TYR A 23 0.89 -7.33 -14.79
C TYR A 23 2.23 -7.28 -15.52
N THR A 24 2.30 -6.48 -16.59
CA THR A 24 3.53 -6.18 -17.33
C THR A 24 3.55 -4.67 -17.57
N PRO A 25 4.57 -3.93 -17.08
CA PRO A 25 4.69 -2.49 -17.33
C PRO A 25 4.70 -2.16 -18.82
N GLY A 26 4.12 -1.02 -19.20
CA GLY A 26 4.06 -0.59 -20.59
C GLY A 26 5.39 -0.08 -21.17
N SER A 27 6.40 0.17 -20.32
CA SER A 27 7.72 0.61 -20.76
C SER A 27 8.85 0.14 -19.85
N LEU A 28 10.09 0.30 -20.32
CA LEU A 28 11.31 0.05 -19.53
C LEU A 28 11.98 1.34 -19.03
N ASP A 29 11.63 2.48 -19.63
CA ASP A 29 12.25 3.78 -19.34
C ASP A 29 11.40 4.66 -18.41
N GLY A 30 10.27 4.14 -17.92
CA GLY A 30 9.34 4.87 -17.06
C GLY A 30 8.35 5.76 -17.80
N SER A 31 8.38 5.82 -19.13
CA SER A 31 7.48 6.68 -19.93
C SER A 31 5.98 6.40 -19.74
N THR A 32 5.60 5.19 -19.31
CA THR A 32 4.22 4.80 -18.98
C THR A 32 3.87 4.99 -17.50
N GLY A 33 4.84 5.39 -16.68
CA GLY A 33 4.63 5.71 -15.26
C GLY A 33 4.28 4.51 -14.38
N ASP A 34 4.57 3.29 -14.81
CA ASP A 34 4.07 2.03 -14.21
C ASP A 34 5.17 0.98 -13.97
N THR A 35 6.45 1.38 -13.99
CA THR A 35 7.57 0.43 -13.88
C THR A 35 7.91 0.09 -12.43
N GLY A 36 7.61 0.97 -11.47
CA GLY A 36 7.65 0.65 -10.05
C GLY A 36 6.38 -0.07 -9.64
N ASN A 37 6.52 -1.31 -9.15
CA ASN A 37 5.40 -2.12 -8.66
C ASN A 37 5.83 -2.78 -7.34
N GLU A 38 5.41 -2.21 -6.23
CA GLU A 38 5.85 -2.54 -4.88
C GLU A 38 4.66 -3.01 -4.03
N HIS A 39 4.94 -3.75 -2.96
CA HIS A 39 3.94 -4.25 -2.00
C HIS A 39 2.73 -4.92 -2.70
N PHE A 40 3.04 -5.95 -3.49
CA PHE A 40 2.09 -6.67 -4.31
C PHE A 40 1.39 -7.77 -3.50
N LEU A 41 0.10 -7.64 -3.26
CA LEU A 41 -0.68 -8.55 -2.43
C LEU A 41 -1.81 -9.18 -3.23
N VAL A 42 -1.83 -10.51 -3.31
CA VAL A 42 -2.92 -11.31 -3.90
C VAL A 42 -3.79 -11.87 -2.78
N PHE A 43 -5.11 -11.86 -2.99
CA PHE A 43 -6.10 -12.31 -2.02
C PHE A 43 -7.36 -12.86 -2.71
N ASP A 44 -8.11 -13.68 -1.98
CA ASP A 44 -9.41 -14.18 -2.45
C ASP A 44 -10.47 -13.09 -2.35
N GLY A 45 -11.15 -12.84 -3.45
CA GLY A 45 -12.29 -11.94 -3.52
C GLY A 45 -13.61 -12.60 -3.10
N PRO A 46 -14.67 -11.80 -2.90
CA PRO A 46 -16.02 -12.35 -2.83
C PRO A 46 -16.30 -13.16 -4.11
N GLU A 47 -16.97 -14.31 -3.97
CA GLU A 47 -17.36 -15.19 -5.07
C GLU A 47 -16.22 -16.02 -5.71
N GLY A 48 -15.05 -16.12 -5.06
CA GLY A 48 -13.97 -17.02 -5.48
C GLY A 48 -13.09 -16.50 -6.62
N SER A 49 -13.19 -15.20 -6.93
CA SER A 49 -12.23 -14.51 -7.80
C SER A 49 -10.88 -14.33 -7.09
N LEU A 50 -9.79 -14.26 -7.86
CA LEU A 50 -8.51 -13.79 -7.33
C LEU A 50 -8.41 -12.28 -7.53
N MET A 51 -7.92 -11.58 -6.52
CA MET A 51 -7.77 -10.13 -6.52
C MET A 51 -6.34 -9.75 -6.14
N ALA A 52 -5.89 -8.61 -6.66
CA ALA A 52 -4.55 -8.10 -6.41
C ALA A 52 -4.62 -6.60 -6.14
N VAL A 53 -3.89 -6.16 -5.12
CA VAL A 53 -3.63 -4.74 -4.84
C VAL A 53 -2.12 -4.54 -4.75
N TRP A 54 -1.63 -3.45 -5.32
CA TRP A 54 -0.23 -3.07 -5.19
C TRP A 54 -0.02 -1.57 -5.28
N THR A 55 1.17 -1.14 -4.87
CA THR A 55 1.62 0.24 -5.03
C THR A 55 2.36 0.37 -6.36
N GLN A 56 1.82 1.16 -7.27
CA GLN A 56 2.40 1.42 -8.59
C GLN A 56 2.99 2.84 -8.65
N SER A 57 4.07 3.01 -9.41
CA SER A 57 4.78 4.29 -9.58
C SER A 57 5.59 4.31 -10.87
N THR A 58 6.09 5.49 -11.27
CA THR A 58 7.05 5.59 -12.39
C THR A 58 8.30 4.78 -12.08
N ALA A 59 8.82 4.91 -10.86
CA ALA A 59 9.89 4.12 -10.27
C ALA A 59 9.89 4.33 -8.75
N GLU A 60 10.59 3.47 -8.02
CA GLU A 60 10.75 3.60 -6.57
C GLU A 60 11.21 5.02 -6.18
N GLY A 61 10.49 5.65 -5.25
CA GLY A 61 10.83 6.98 -4.72
C GLY A 61 10.51 8.17 -5.61
N LYS A 62 9.80 7.99 -6.74
CA LYS A 62 9.48 9.10 -7.67
C LYS A 62 8.40 10.06 -7.20
N GLY A 63 7.75 9.78 -6.08
CA GLY A 63 6.74 10.65 -5.48
C GLY A 63 5.37 10.57 -6.14
N ASP A 64 5.13 9.53 -6.96
CA ASP A 64 3.90 9.30 -7.73
C ASP A 64 3.26 7.95 -7.40
N HIS A 65 3.39 7.51 -6.15
CA HIS A 65 2.74 6.28 -5.70
C HIS A 65 1.22 6.39 -5.84
N ARG A 66 0.64 5.34 -6.39
CA ARG A 66 -0.79 5.11 -6.47
C ARG A 66 -1.10 3.67 -6.09
N ILE A 67 -2.26 3.48 -5.49
CA ILE A 67 -2.78 2.15 -5.21
C ILE A 67 -3.61 1.72 -6.41
N VAL A 68 -3.28 0.57 -6.96
CA VAL A 68 -4.02 -0.02 -8.08
C VAL A 68 -4.55 -1.39 -7.68
N PHE A 69 -5.64 -1.77 -8.31
CA PHE A 69 -6.37 -2.99 -8.06
C PHE A 69 -6.64 -3.73 -9.38
N SER A 70 -6.48 -5.05 -9.38
CA SER A 70 -6.89 -5.91 -10.49
C SER A 70 -7.56 -7.17 -9.96
N ARG A 71 -8.37 -7.80 -10.80
CA ARG A 71 -9.10 -9.03 -10.49
C ARG A 71 -9.03 -10.01 -11.66
N SER A 72 -9.00 -11.28 -11.30
CA SER A 72 -9.07 -12.44 -12.19
C SER A 72 -10.33 -13.25 -11.85
N GLU A 73 -11.07 -13.63 -12.88
CA GLU A 73 -12.26 -14.49 -12.78
C GLU A 73 -11.98 -15.94 -13.21
N ASP A 74 -10.72 -16.27 -13.50
CA ASP A 74 -10.26 -17.54 -14.07
C ASP A 74 -9.01 -18.08 -13.35
N ASP A 75 -9.02 -18.03 -12.01
CA ASP A 75 -7.97 -18.58 -11.14
C ASP A 75 -6.55 -18.06 -11.46
N GLY A 76 -6.46 -16.80 -11.86
CA GLY A 76 -5.20 -16.09 -12.10
C GLY A 76 -4.66 -16.20 -13.52
N VAL A 77 -5.34 -16.95 -14.41
CA VAL A 77 -4.93 -17.13 -15.81
C VAL A 77 -4.93 -15.81 -16.56
N SER A 78 -5.94 -14.96 -16.34
CA SER A 78 -6.02 -13.62 -16.89
C SER A 78 -6.48 -12.60 -15.84
N TRP A 79 -5.99 -11.37 -15.98
CA TRP A 79 -6.26 -10.27 -15.07
C TRP A 79 -6.76 -9.08 -15.87
N ASN A 80 -7.71 -8.34 -15.31
CA ASN A 80 -8.19 -7.11 -15.92
C ASN A 80 -7.13 -6.00 -15.86
N GLU A 81 -7.27 -5.00 -16.72
CA GLU A 81 -6.45 -3.78 -16.64
C GLU A 81 -6.53 -3.16 -15.23
N PRO A 82 -5.39 -2.73 -14.63
CA PRO A 82 -5.40 -2.21 -13.27
C PRO A 82 -6.26 -0.95 -13.15
N LEU A 83 -7.17 -0.96 -12.18
CA LEU A 83 -7.96 0.19 -11.78
C LEU A 83 -7.21 0.96 -10.69
N GLN A 84 -7.03 2.27 -10.85
CA GLN A 84 -6.47 3.12 -9.79
C GLN A 84 -7.51 3.34 -8.69
N VAL A 85 -7.18 2.91 -7.47
CA VAL A 85 -8.01 3.06 -6.25
C VAL A 85 -7.73 4.40 -5.57
N ALA A 86 -6.46 4.81 -5.48
CA ALA A 86 -6.02 6.01 -4.78
C ALA A 86 -4.66 6.52 -5.28
N GLY A 87 -4.30 7.76 -4.88
CA GLY A 87 -3.03 8.39 -5.21
C GLY A 87 -3.05 9.11 -6.54
N THR A 88 -1.85 9.41 -7.07
CA THR A 88 -1.68 10.18 -8.29
C THR A 88 -1.00 9.37 -9.39
N SER A 89 -1.38 9.65 -10.63
CA SER A 89 -0.76 9.05 -11.81
C SER A 89 0.54 9.75 -12.22
N SER A 90 0.88 10.90 -11.63
CA SER A 90 2.11 11.62 -11.98
C SER A 90 2.73 12.40 -10.80
N SER A 91 4.06 12.55 -10.84
CA SER A 91 4.82 13.23 -9.79
C SER A 91 4.48 14.72 -9.77
N GLY A 92 4.10 15.24 -8.59
CA GLY A 92 3.73 16.64 -8.39
C GLY A 92 2.26 16.98 -8.68
N GLU A 93 1.49 16.04 -9.23
CA GLU A 93 0.04 16.18 -9.32
C GLU A 93 -0.61 15.53 -8.09
N GLY A 94 -1.10 16.30 -7.12
CA GLY A 94 -1.79 15.72 -5.95
C GLY A 94 -0.87 14.98 -4.96
N ARG A 95 -1.48 14.13 -4.12
CA ARG A 95 -0.81 13.44 -3.01
C ARG A 95 -0.75 11.94 -3.29
N GLN A 96 0.41 11.35 -3.07
CA GLN A 96 0.61 9.92 -3.29
C GLN A 96 -0.10 9.05 -2.25
N ALA A 97 -0.47 7.84 -2.66
CA ALA A 97 -1.03 6.80 -1.82
C ALA A 97 -0.10 5.59 -1.88
N SER A 98 0.40 5.14 -0.73
CA SER A 98 1.48 4.16 -0.66
C SER A 98 1.11 2.97 0.22
N TRP A 99 1.68 1.80 -0.08
CA TRP A 99 1.64 0.62 0.79
C TRP A 99 0.22 0.13 1.08
N GLY A 100 -0.62 0.09 0.05
CA GLY A 100 -1.99 -0.37 0.16
C GLY A 100 -2.10 -1.83 0.59
N PHE A 101 -3.10 -2.15 1.43
CA PHE A 101 -3.35 -3.51 1.91
C PHE A 101 -4.85 -3.84 1.93
N PRO A 102 -5.24 -5.07 1.56
CA PRO A 102 -6.64 -5.45 1.42
C PRO A 102 -7.17 -6.18 2.66
N MET A 103 -8.47 -6.06 2.91
CA MET A 103 -9.25 -6.92 3.80
C MET A 103 -10.62 -7.17 3.19
N VAL A 104 -11.20 -8.35 3.42
CA VAL A 104 -12.52 -8.72 2.88
C VAL A 104 -13.43 -9.12 4.04
N SER A 105 -14.62 -8.51 4.13
CA SER A 105 -15.63 -8.85 5.13
C SER A 105 -16.35 -10.16 4.78
N THR A 106 -17.15 -10.71 5.69
CA THR A 106 -17.97 -11.90 5.41
C THR A 106 -19.08 -11.65 4.38
N SER A 107 -19.57 -10.42 4.25
CA SER A 107 -20.59 -10.08 3.24
C SER A 107 -20.00 -9.99 1.84
N GLY A 108 -18.67 -9.88 1.75
CA GLY A 108 -17.94 -9.71 0.50
C GLY A 108 -17.47 -8.29 0.24
N ARG A 109 -17.72 -7.32 1.14
CA ARG A 109 -17.16 -5.98 1.03
C ARG A 109 -15.63 -6.03 1.10
N ILE A 110 -14.99 -5.37 0.15
CA ILE A 110 -13.53 -5.29 0.07
C ILE A 110 -13.10 -3.93 0.60
N TYR A 111 -12.15 -3.91 1.52
CA TYR A 111 -11.48 -2.71 2.00
C TYR A 111 -10.07 -2.67 1.43
N VAL A 112 -9.65 -1.51 0.98
CA VAL A 112 -8.24 -1.22 0.68
C VAL A 112 -7.86 0.01 1.47
N LEU A 113 -6.92 -0.16 2.41
CA LEU A 113 -6.36 0.90 3.24
C LEU A 113 -4.92 1.17 2.83
N TRP A 114 -4.44 2.39 2.99
CA TRP A 114 -3.09 2.79 2.58
C TRP A 114 -2.53 3.92 3.44
N ASN A 115 -1.23 4.16 3.29
CA ASN A 115 -0.56 5.35 3.82
C ASN A 115 -0.77 6.51 2.84
N GLN A 116 -1.55 7.51 3.27
CA GLN A 116 -1.86 8.70 2.49
C GLN A 116 -0.92 9.84 2.85
N PHE A 117 -0.09 10.25 1.89
CA PHE A 117 0.73 11.44 2.07
C PHE A 117 -0.14 12.68 2.20
N GLN A 118 0.15 13.54 3.17
CA GLN A 118 -0.61 14.76 3.45
C GLN A 118 0.11 16.05 3.02
N GLY A 119 1.23 15.96 2.29
CA GLY A 119 2.04 17.13 1.93
C GLY A 119 3.02 17.57 3.02
N LEU A 120 3.06 16.84 4.14
CA LEU A 120 3.98 17.06 5.26
C LEU A 120 4.91 15.86 5.38
N ILE A 121 6.21 16.11 5.50
CA ILE A 121 7.25 15.07 5.58
C ILE A 121 7.94 15.20 6.93
N ASP A 122 7.84 14.15 7.75
CA ASP A 122 8.65 13.99 8.96
C ASP A 122 9.93 13.22 8.62
N LEU A 123 9.79 12.05 7.98
CA LEU A 123 10.93 11.21 7.59
C LEU A 123 10.99 10.96 6.07
N HIS A 124 9.90 10.53 5.44
CA HIS A 124 9.85 10.35 3.98
C HIS A 124 8.42 10.36 3.45
N HIS A 125 8.22 10.93 2.26
CA HIS A 125 6.90 11.07 1.63
C HIS A 125 6.18 9.72 1.34
N GLN A 126 6.92 8.61 1.28
CA GLN A 126 6.34 7.28 1.06
C GLN A 126 5.68 6.68 2.30
N PHE A 127 6.04 7.11 3.51
CA PHE A 127 5.53 6.49 4.73
C PHE A 127 5.16 7.48 5.84
N THR A 128 5.40 8.78 5.66
CA THR A 128 4.77 9.83 6.48
C THR A 128 3.37 10.10 5.95
N GLY A 129 2.33 9.70 6.69
CA GLY A 129 0.95 9.85 6.21
C GLY A 129 -0.13 9.40 7.18
N THR A 130 -1.39 9.70 6.83
CA THR A 130 -2.57 9.17 7.52
C THR A 130 -2.93 7.78 6.99
N MET A 131 -3.72 7.01 7.74
CA MET A 131 -4.37 5.83 7.20
C MET A 131 -5.66 6.24 6.54
N ASP A 132 -5.70 6.15 5.22
CA ASP A 132 -6.93 6.40 4.45
C ASP A 132 -7.38 5.10 3.80
N GLY A 133 -8.66 5.03 3.47
CA GLY A 133 -9.30 3.82 3.00
C GLY A 133 -10.46 4.07 2.06
N ARG A 134 -10.73 3.07 1.23
CA ARG A 134 -11.96 2.93 0.44
C ARG A 134 -12.49 1.52 0.61
N TYR A 135 -13.79 1.37 0.36
CA TYR A 135 -14.40 0.06 0.23
C TYR A 135 -15.06 -0.13 -1.14
N SER A 136 -15.32 -1.39 -1.49
CA SER A 136 -16.08 -1.81 -2.67
C SER A 136 -17.09 -2.88 -2.29
N ASP A 137 -18.33 -2.70 -2.76
CA ASP A 137 -19.45 -3.63 -2.58
C ASP A 137 -19.79 -4.42 -3.86
N ASP A 138 -19.02 -4.25 -4.93
CA ASP A 138 -19.30 -4.81 -6.26
C ASP A 138 -18.12 -5.61 -6.84
N GLY A 139 -17.30 -6.18 -5.97
CA GLY A 139 -16.14 -7.00 -6.35
C GLY A 139 -14.97 -6.18 -6.92
N GLY A 140 -14.79 -4.96 -6.42
CA GLY A 140 -13.69 -4.06 -6.80
C GLY A 140 -13.90 -3.31 -8.11
N ARG A 141 -15.13 -3.29 -8.64
CA ARG A 141 -15.45 -2.60 -9.90
C ARG A 141 -15.62 -1.09 -9.68
N THR A 142 -16.22 -0.71 -8.56
CA THR A 142 -16.32 0.67 -8.09
C THR A 142 -15.90 0.77 -6.63
N TRP A 143 -15.50 1.97 -6.21
CA TRP A 143 -14.97 2.24 -4.89
C TRP A 143 -15.66 3.47 -4.29
N SER A 144 -15.81 3.48 -2.97
CA SER A 144 -16.31 4.63 -2.20
C SER A 144 -15.41 5.87 -2.37
N GLU A 145 -15.86 7.01 -1.87
CA GLU A 145 -14.96 8.13 -1.60
C GLU A 145 -13.93 7.74 -0.53
N PRO A 146 -12.71 8.34 -0.55
CA PRO A 146 -11.68 8.04 0.43
C PRO A 146 -12.05 8.64 1.77
N GLN A 147 -11.79 7.89 2.84
CA GLN A 147 -12.04 8.31 4.21
C GLN A 147 -10.83 7.97 5.08
N THR A 148 -10.55 8.81 6.08
CA THR A 148 -9.43 8.59 7.00
C THR A 148 -9.86 7.67 8.14
N VAL A 149 -9.12 6.57 8.31
CA VAL A 149 -9.21 5.68 9.46
C VAL A 149 -8.43 6.31 10.62
N PRO A 150 -9.06 6.57 11.78
CA PRO A 150 -8.37 7.17 12.91
C PRO A 150 -7.20 6.30 13.40
N MET A 151 -6.00 6.90 13.49
CA MET A 151 -4.83 6.29 14.14
C MET A 151 -4.48 7.06 15.41
N PRO A 152 -4.23 6.38 16.55
CA PRO A 152 -3.77 7.05 17.75
C PRO A 152 -2.36 7.58 17.56
N HIS A 153 -2.10 8.73 18.18
CA HIS A 153 -0.75 9.26 18.33
C HIS A 153 0.09 8.32 19.17
N ASN A 154 1.32 8.08 18.74
CA ASN A 154 2.27 7.19 19.40
C ASN A 154 3.44 8.00 20.00
N PRO A 155 4.02 7.60 21.16
CA PRO A 155 5.19 8.28 21.73
C PRO A 155 6.42 8.43 20.81
N TYR A 156 6.51 7.63 19.74
CA TYR A 156 7.56 7.72 18.73
C TYR A 156 7.26 8.69 17.58
N ASP A 157 6.06 9.27 17.53
CA ASP A 157 5.68 10.25 16.53
C ASP A 157 6.28 11.63 16.82
N HIS A 158 6.18 12.52 15.83
CA HIS A 158 6.59 13.91 15.99
C HIS A 158 5.68 14.61 17.03
N PRO A 159 6.21 15.44 17.96
CA PRO A 159 5.40 16.07 19.01
C PRO A 159 4.33 17.07 18.53
N ASP A 160 4.40 17.49 17.27
CA ASP A 160 3.36 18.30 16.62
C ASP A 160 2.23 17.38 16.15
N GLU A 161 1.04 17.55 16.71
CA GLU A 161 -0.16 16.76 16.39
C GLU A 161 -0.60 16.89 14.92
N ASN A 162 -0.16 17.93 14.21
CA ASN A 162 -0.46 18.09 12.78
C ASN A 162 0.47 17.28 11.88
N MET A 163 1.56 16.74 12.42
CA MET A 163 2.50 15.91 11.67
C MET A 163 2.01 14.45 11.68
N PRO A 164 1.70 13.86 10.52
CA PRO A 164 1.30 12.46 10.46
C PRO A 164 2.43 11.52 10.90
N GLY A 165 2.06 10.35 11.41
CA GLY A 165 3.02 9.32 11.80
C GLY A 165 3.79 8.73 10.61
N ASN A 166 4.91 8.08 10.91
CA ASN A 166 5.71 7.34 9.93
C ASN A 166 5.43 5.85 10.05
N TRP A 167 4.77 5.25 9.06
CA TRP A 167 4.36 3.86 9.15
C TRP A 167 4.12 3.20 7.79
N ILE A 168 4.31 1.88 7.76
CA ILE A 168 3.87 1.02 6.65
C ILE A 168 3.28 -0.27 7.19
N VAL A 169 2.33 -0.83 6.44
CA VAL A 169 2.01 -2.25 6.50
C VAL A 169 2.77 -2.92 5.36
N TRP A 170 3.44 -4.05 5.62
CA TRP A 170 4.25 -4.77 4.62
C TRP A 170 3.69 -6.13 4.20
N GLN A 171 2.64 -6.58 4.87
CA GLN A 171 2.04 -7.89 4.69
C GLN A 171 0.54 -7.76 4.56
N LYS A 172 -0.07 -8.71 3.84
CA LYS A 172 -1.53 -8.88 3.81
C LYS A 172 -2.02 -9.13 5.25
N PRO A 173 -3.02 -8.39 5.76
CA PRO A 173 -3.66 -8.70 7.02
C PRO A 173 -4.18 -10.14 7.05
N GLU A 174 -4.03 -10.80 8.19
CA GLU A 174 -4.47 -12.18 8.38
C GLU A 174 -5.76 -12.24 9.19
N ARG A 175 -6.72 -13.02 8.68
CA ARG A 175 -8.05 -13.16 9.27
C ARG A 175 -8.06 -14.28 10.30
N PHE A 176 -8.62 -14.01 11.48
CA PHE A 176 -8.82 -14.99 12.54
C PHE A 176 -10.23 -15.57 12.53
N SER A 177 -10.41 -16.73 13.16
CA SER A 177 -11.69 -17.44 13.25
C SER A 177 -12.83 -16.69 13.94
N GLY A 178 -12.55 -15.52 14.54
CA GLY A 178 -13.54 -14.63 15.16
C GLY A 178 -13.99 -13.46 14.29
N GLY A 179 -13.62 -13.43 13.00
CA GLY A 179 -13.99 -12.34 12.06
C GLY A 179 -13.04 -11.14 12.08
N THR A 180 -12.12 -11.08 13.05
CA THR A 180 -11.14 -9.99 13.15
C THR A 180 -9.94 -10.22 12.23
N TYR A 181 -9.36 -9.14 11.72
CA TYR A 181 -8.06 -9.16 11.05
C TYR A 181 -6.95 -8.67 11.98
N LEU A 182 -5.76 -9.26 11.91
CA LEU A 182 -4.55 -8.75 12.56
C LEU A 182 -3.47 -8.51 11.50
N VAL A 183 -2.70 -7.44 11.67
CA VAL A 183 -1.55 -7.17 10.82
C VAL A 183 -0.43 -6.53 11.63
N GLY A 184 0.81 -6.95 11.35
CA GLY A 184 2.00 -6.27 11.84
C GLY A 184 2.31 -5.06 10.96
N TYR A 185 2.72 -3.96 11.56
CA TYR A 185 3.08 -2.75 10.85
C TYR A 185 4.35 -2.14 11.44
N THR A 186 5.19 -1.60 10.57
CA THR A 186 6.42 -0.92 10.99
C THR A 186 6.09 0.54 11.24
N ARG A 187 6.57 1.07 12.38
CA ARG A 187 6.60 2.50 12.65
C ARG A 187 8.03 2.98 12.80
N TRP A 188 8.36 4.09 12.15
CA TRP A 188 9.65 4.75 12.34
C TRP A 188 9.55 5.87 13.36
N PHE A 189 10.61 6.05 14.13
CA PHE A 189 10.66 7.08 15.14
C PHE A 189 10.94 8.42 14.49
N SER A 190 10.18 9.44 14.85
CA SER A 190 10.38 10.79 14.33
C SER A 190 11.81 11.26 14.64
N PRO A 191 12.48 11.96 13.71
CA PRO A 191 13.72 12.68 13.98
C PRO A 191 13.67 13.59 15.22
N ALA A 192 12.48 14.07 15.60
CA ALA A 192 12.28 14.94 16.76
C ALA A 192 12.38 14.21 18.11
N VAL A 193 12.19 12.89 18.14
CA VAL A 193 12.16 12.10 19.39
C VAL A 193 13.17 10.95 19.42
N ARG A 194 13.67 10.50 18.26
CA ARG A 194 14.63 9.41 18.17
C ARG A 194 16.01 9.81 18.70
N ARG A 195 16.84 8.80 18.99
CA ARG A 195 18.24 9.03 19.34
C ARG A 195 19.01 9.54 18.10
N PRO A 196 20.07 10.35 18.29
CA PRO A 196 20.92 10.76 17.17
C PRO A 196 21.42 9.53 16.42
N VAL A 197 21.24 9.52 15.10
CA VAL A 197 21.68 8.38 14.29
C VAL A 197 23.19 8.25 14.39
N VAL A 198 23.67 7.04 14.71
CA VAL A 198 25.10 6.76 14.67
C VAL A 198 25.51 6.76 13.19
N ALA A 199 26.16 7.84 12.77
CA ALA A 199 26.73 7.91 11.44
C ALA A 199 27.73 6.77 11.26
N ASP A 200 27.76 6.17 10.06
CA ASP A 200 28.81 5.22 9.72
C ASP A 200 30.20 5.90 9.78
N GLN A 201 31.28 5.13 9.60
CA GLN A 201 32.64 5.66 9.61
C GLN A 201 32.91 6.75 8.54
N ARG A 202 31.96 6.98 7.63
CA ARG A 202 32.00 7.97 6.55
C ARG A 202 31.10 9.18 6.85
N GLY A 203 30.51 9.26 8.05
CA GLY A 203 29.64 10.37 8.44
C GLY A 203 28.25 10.32 7.80
N LYS A 204 27.83 9.17 7.23
CA LYS A 204 26.50 9.02 6.61
C LYS A 204 25.57 8.25 7.54
N SER A 205 24.39 8.81 7.77
CA SER A 205 23.20 8.10 8.24
C SER A 205 22.32 7.82 7.03
N ASP A 206 21.84 6.59 6.91
CA ASP A 206 21.01 6.15 5.77
C ASP A 206 19.70 5.53 6.28
N TRP A 207 18.71 5.35 5.42
CA TRP A 207 17.33 4.99 5.81
C TRP A 207 17.26 3.70 6.64
N TRP A 208 18.10 2.70 6.34
CA TRP A 208 18.18 1.42 7.05
C TRP A 208 18.69 1.52 8.50
N SER A 209 19.27 2.66 8.89
CA SER A 209 19.74 2.95 10.26
C SER A 209 18.72 3.72 11.09
N THR A 210 17.53 3.99 10.55
CA THR A 210 16.48 4.72 11.25
C THR A 210 15.78 3.80 12.25
N ASP A 211 15.79 4.18 13.52
CA ASP A 211 15.06 3.49 14.59
C ASP A 211 13.59 3.26 14.18
N CYS A 212 13.14 2.02 14.32
CA CYS A 212 11.76 1.61 14.09
C CYS A 212 11.31 0.57 15.11
N ALA A 213 10.00 0.45 15.26
CA ALA A 213 9.34 -0.62 16.00
C ALA A 213 8.36 -1.35 15.09
N VAL A 214 8.10 -2.62 15.43
CA VAL A 214 6.97 -3.38 14.87
C VAL A 214 5.88 -3.38 15.90
N GLU A 215 4.69 -2.95 15.48
CA GLU A 215 3.46 -2.96 16.28
C GLU A 215 2.40 -3.77 15.55
N PHE A 216 1.26 -4.01 16.19
CA PHE A 216 0.15 -4.76 15.60
C PHE A 216 -1.15 -3.93 15.62
N MET A 217 -1.91 -4.03 14.54
CA MET A 217 -3.27 -3.51 14.43
C MET A 217 -4.24 -4.67 14.30
N ARG A 218 -5.33 -4.64 15.07
CA ARG A 218 -6.46 -5.57 14.91
C ARG A 218 -7.71 -4.79 14.51
N PHE A 219 -8.35 -5.21 13.43
CA PHE A 219 -9.62 -4.64 12.95
C PHE A 219 -10.76 -5.48 13.52
N ASP A 220 -11.59 -4.84 14.35
CA ASP A 220 -12.53 -5.52 15.25
C ASP A 220 -13.95 -5.66 14.68
N ASN A 221 -14.37 -4.74 13.80
CA ASN A 221 -15.76 -4.64 13.30
C ASN A 221 -15.87 -4.72 11.77
N LEU A 222 -14.87 -5.28 11.07
CA LEU A 222 -14.87 -5.32 9.60
C LEU A 222 -16.12 -6.01 9.03
N ASP A 223 -16.63 -7.04 9.71
CA ASP A 223 -17.80 -7.82 9.29
C ASP A 223 -19.15 -7.13 9.50
N ASP A 224 -19.16 -5.99 10.20
CA ASP A 224 -20.34 -5.13 10.29
C ASP A 224 -20.48 -4.19 9.07
N ASP A 225 -19.55 -4.32 8.10
CA ASP A 225 -19.43 -3.47 6.92
C ASP A 225 -19.44 -1.95 7.25
N PRO A 226 -18.62 -1.46 8.20
CA PRO A 226 -18.53 -0.04 8.50
C PRO A 226 -17.92 0.74 7.34
N ASP A 227 -18.19 2.04 7.28
CA ASP A 227 -17.37 2.96 6.49
C ASP A 227 -15.93 3.00 7.04
N PRO A 228 -14.88 3.26 6.23
CA PRO A 228 -13.49 3.25 6.71
C PRO A 228 -13.23 4.15 7.92
N GLU A 229 -13.85 5.34 8.00
CA GLU A 229 -13.72 6.23 9.17
C GLU A 229 -14.31 5.64 10.46
N GLN A 230 -15.17 4.62 10.33
CA GLN A 230 -15.87 3.94 11.42
C GLN A 230 -15.26 2.57 11.75
N LEU A 231 -14.12 2.21 11.14
CA LEU A 231 -13.38 1.00 11.49
C LEU A 231 -12.87 1.10 12.94
N ALA A 232 -13.26 0.12 13.75
CA ALA A 232 -12.73 -0.06 15.09
C ALA A 232 -11.38 -0.79 14.99
N VAL A 233 -10.30 -0.06 15.31
CA VAL A 233 -8.94 -0.59 15.28
C VAL A 233 -8.35 -0.59 16.69
N SER A 234 -7.93 -1.77 17.14
CA SER A 234 -7.16 -1.96 18.36
C SER A 234 -5.66 -2.00 18.03
N TYR A 235 -4.84 -1.33 18.84
CA TYR A 235 -3.39 -1.21 18.64
C TYR A 235 -2.61 -1.90 19.76
N PHE A 236 -1.54 -2.61 19.42
CA PHE A 236 -0.70 -3.37 20.34
C PHE A 236 0.78 -3.14 20.05
N ALA A 237 1.59 -3.05 21.11
CA ALA A 237 3.04 -2.92 21.06
C ALA A 237 3.73 -4.09 21.76
#